data_AF-A0A7U2F0F4-F1
#
_entry.id   AF-A0A7U2F0F4-F1
#
_cell.length_a   1.000
_cell.length_b   1.000
_cell.length_c   1.000
_cell.angle_alpha   90.00
_cell.angle_beta   90.00
_cell.angle_gamma   90.00
#
_symmetry.space_group_name_H-M   'P 1'
#
loop_
_entity.id
_entity.type
_entity.pdbx_description
1 polymer ?
#
loop_
_entity_poly.entity_id
_entity_poly.type
_entity_poly.pdbx_seq_one_letter_code
_entity_poly.pdbx_strand_id
1 'polypeptide(L)'
;MLRLLLLASVARASLYDAQQPLRGSNLDVVVPIKLDENLQYSYPLKSGKSELIALDTLQEVAHLEATTPFSSITINVPLDLKTSGSVTFSHNASSESDQVDDKIWLHTSVLATTIPLDHIGIRKGGMITMSANSVWLSLDTPYISLPDSIFNVLLQAANTSSEQDFVLDCDTVPRLPDLVFGLDIDHSWTLAGDEVVVRPEQYVMETEAGKCVLLARRRRGLQRLGWAAIRGREFVIDLAGQKMGFES
;
A
#
# COMPACT_ATOMS: atom_id res chain seq x y z
N MET A 1 48.03 -39.25 -55.32
CA MET A 1 46.95 -39.61 -54.37
C MET A 1 46.16 -38.36 -54.04
N LEU A 2 44.93 -38.31 -54.54
CA LEU A 2 43.96 -37.22 -54.41
C LEU A 2 43.29 -37.34 -53.03
N ARG A 3 43.28 -36.28 -52.21
CA ARG A 3 42.41 -36.19 -51.03
C ARG A 3 41.66 -34.86 -51.02
N LEU A 4 40.39 -34.98 -51.42
CA LEU A 4 39.28 -34.08 -51.09
C LEU A 4 39.17 -33.96 -49.57
N LEU A 5 38.98 -32.75 -49.05
CA LEU A 5 38.32 -32.53 -47.75
C LEU A 5 37.45 -31.28 -47.84
N LEU A 6 36.15 -31.51 -47.70
CA LEU A 6 35.08 -30.53 -47.64
C LEU A 6 35.27 -29.58 -46.45
N LEU A 7 35.15 -28.28 -46.68
CA LEU A 7 34.85 -27.32 -45.63
C LEU A 7 33.33 -27.19 -45.53
N ALA A 8 32.77 -27.79 -44.48
CA ALA A 8 31.37 -27.64 -44.11
C ALA A 8 31.14 -26.30 -43.40
N SER A 9 30.10 -25.62 -43.86
CA SER A 9 29.50 -24.40 -43.34
C SER A 9 28.95 -24.60 -41.92
N VAL A 10 29.23 -23.65 -41.02
CA VAL A 10 28.48 -23.49 -39.77
C VAL A 10 27.71 -22.17 -39.85
N ALA A 11 26.45 -22.26 -40.23
CA ALA A 11 25.48 -21.20 -40.02
C ALA A 11 25.24 -21.07 -38.51
N ARG A 12 25.55 -19.91 -37.93
CA ARG A 12 25.13 -19.56 -36.56
C ARG A 12 23.62 -19.36 -36.56
N ALA A 13 22.88 -20.40 -36.19
CA ALA A 13 21.49 -20.25 -35.78
C ALA A 13 21.48 -19.49 -34.44
N SER A 14 20.97 -18.27 -34.46
CA SER A 14 20.67 -17.49 -33.25
C SER A 14 19.57 -18.23 -32.50
N LEU A 15 19.90 -18.82 -31.36
CA LEU A 15 18.93 -19.32 -30.39
C LEU A 15 18.26 -18.09 -29.76
N TYR A 16 17.20 -17.60 -30.40
CA TYR A 16 16.13 -16.95 -29.67
C TYR A 16 15.47 -18.05 -28.83
N ASP A 17 15.83 -18.08 -27.56
CA ASP A 17 15.15 -18.89 -26.55
C ASP A 17 13.76 -18.26 -26.34
N ALA A 18 12.85 -18.56 -27.26
CA ALA A 18 11.44 -18.29 -27.09
C ALA A 18 10.94 -19.23 -25.99
N GLN A 19 11.00 -18.77 -24.75
CA GLN A 19 10.31 -19.40 -23.63
C GLN A 19 8.84 -19.56 -24.02
N GLN A 20 8.44 -20.79 -24.30
CA GLN A 20 7.03 -21.16 -24.37
C GLN A 20 6.43 -21.02 -22.97
N PRO A 21 5.30 -20.34 -22.78
CA PRO A 21 4.67 -20.27 -21.48
C PRO A 21 4.20 -21.68 -21.11
N LEU A 22 4.71 -22.18 -19.99
CA LEU A 22 4.28 -23.43 -19.38
C LEU A 22 2.77 -23.35 -19.14
N ARG A 23 2.00 -24.10 -19.94
CA ARG A 23 0.58 -24.31 -19.69
C ARG A 23 0.43 -25.18 -18.44
N GLY A 24 0.15 -24.55 -17.31
CA GLY A 24 -0.31 -25.22 -16.09
C GLY A 24 0.26 -24.62 -14.80
N SER A 25 -0.50 -23.71 -14.17
CA SER A 25 -0.62 -23.51 -12.71
C SER A 25 -1.38 -22.21 -12.47
N ASN A 26 -2.15 -22.15 -11.38
CA ASN A 26 -2.77 -20.92 -10.89
C ASN A 26 -1.66 -19.96 -10.42
N LEU A 27 -1.00 -19.28 -11.35
CA LEU A 27 0.10 -18.37 -11.09
C LEU A 27 -0.42 -17.01 -10.64
N ASP A 28 0.28 -16.40 -9.70
CA ASP A 28 0.00 -15.06 -9.23
C ASP A 28 0.08 -14.05 -10.38
N VAL A 29 -0.92 -13.18 -10.47
CA VAL A 29 -1.00 -12.14 -11.49
C VAL A 29 -0.54 -10.83 -10.88
N VAL A 30 0.62 -10.35 -11.31
CA VAL A 30 1.17 -9.05 -10.87
C VAL A 30 0.88 -7.99 -11.94
N VAL A 31 0.20 -6.92 -11.55
CA VAL A 31 -0.09 -5.77 -12.42
C VAL A 31 0.53 -4.50 -11.85
N PRO A 32 1.16 -3.64 -12.68
CA PRO A 32 1.68 -2.36 -12.20
C PRO A 32 0.55 -1.36 -11.94
N ILE A 33 0.70 -0.54 -10.91
CA ILE A 33 -0.18 0.61 -10.66
C ILE A 33 0.45 1.90 -11.19
N LYS A 34 -0.39 2.84 -11.59
CA LYS A 34 0.00 4.17 -12.05
C LYS A 34 -0.71 5.24 -11.22
N LEU A 35 0.05 6.25 -10.82
CA LEU A 35 -0.47 7.45 -10.17
C LEU A 35 -0.79 8.50 -11.23
N ASP A 36 -1.97 9.10 -11.17
CA ASP A 36 -2.35 10.20 -12.05
C ASP A 36 -2.07 11.59 -11.42
N GLU A 37 -2.37 12.64 -12.17
CA GLU A 37 -2.20 14.04 -11.72
C GLU A 37 -3.10 14.41 -10.53
N ASN A 38 -4.18 13.65 -10.29
CA ASN A 38 -5.11 13.84 -9.18
C ASN A 38 -4.72 13.01 -7.93
N LEU A 39 -3.55 12.37 -7.96
CA LEU A 39 -3.06 11.48 -6.91
C LEU A 39 -3.94 10.23 -6.70
N GLN A 40 -4.54 9.73 -7.77
CA GLN A 40 -5.31 8.49 -7.79
C GLN A 40 -4.52 7.36 -8.44
N TYR A 41 -4.48 6.21 -7.77
CA TYR A 41 -3.87 5.01 -8.32
C TYR A 41 -4.85 4.24 -9.19
N SER A 42 -4.34 3.72 -10.31
CA SER A 42 -5.09 2.85 -11.20
C SER A 42 -4.24 1.71 -11.75
N TYR A 43 -4.86 0.62 -12.18
CA TYR A 43 -4.20 -0.55 -12.77
C TYR A 43 -4.94 -1.04 -14.03
N PRO A 44 -4.24 -1.68 -14.99
CA PRO A 44 -4.88 -2.21 -16.18
C PRO A 44 -5.60 -3.54 -15.88
N LEU A 45 -6.86 -3.67 -16.32
CA LEU A 45 -7.62 -4.92 -16.15
C LEU A 45 -7.03 -6.10 -16.94
N LYS A 46 -6.42 -5.82 -18.09
CA LYS A 46 -5.76 -6.82 -18.96
C LYS A 46 -4.52 -6.21 -19.59
N SER A 47 -3.43 -7.00 -19.65
CA SER A 47 -2.20 -6.61 -20.33
C SER A 47 -2.50 -6.16 -21.77
N GLY A 48 -2.06 -4.95 -22.13
CA GLY A 48 -2.24 -4.38 -23.47
C GLY A 48 -3.56 -3.66 -23.75
N LYS A 49 -4.47 -3.52 -22.77
CA LYS A 49 -5.67 -2.67 -22.91
C LYS A 49 -5.48 -1.32 -22.22
N SER A 50 -6.14 -0.28 -22.76
CA SER A 50 -6.11 1.10 -22.26
C SER A 50 -7.09 1.37 -21.11
N GLU A 51 -7.95 0.41 -20.78
CA GLU A 51 -8.94 0.58 -19.71
C GLU A 51 -8.26 0.41 -18.35
N LEU A 52 -8.22 1.51 -17.60
CA LEU A 52 -7.66 1.60 -16.27
C LEU A 52 -8.78 1.52 -15.24
N ILE A 53 -8.54 0.75 -14.18
CA ILE A 53 -9.45 0.60 -13.05
C ILE A 53 -8.84 1.31 -11.85
N ALA A 54 -9.65 2.10 -11.15
CA ALA A 54 -9.22 2.79 -9.94
C ALA A 54 -8.96 1.79 -8.79
N LEU A 55 -7.92 2.06 -7.99
CA LEU A 55 -7.42 1.13 -6.97
C LEU A 55 -8.45 0.84 -5.86
N ASP A 56 -9.33 1.80 -5.56
CA ASP A 56 -10.41 1.70 -4.58
C ASP A 56 -11.45 0.64 -4.91
N THR A 57 -11.62 0.29 -6.19
CA THR A 57 -12.48 -0.83 -6.60
C THR A 57 -12.07 -2.17 -5.99
N LEU A 58 -10.80 -2.34 -5.59
CA LEU A 58 -10.34 -3.53 -4.88
C LEU A 58 -11.04 -3.69 -3.52
N GLN A 59 -11.44 -2.59 -2.89
CA GLN A 59 -12.18 -2.61 -1.63
C GLN A 59 -13.64 -3.05 -1.85
N GLU A 60 -14.23 -2.73 -3.00
CA GLU A 60 -15.57 -3.20 -3.40
C GLU A 60 -15.56 -4.68 -3.79
N VAL A 61 -14.54 -5.10 -4.55
CA VAL A 61 -14.37 -6.49 -4.98
C VAL A 61 -14.10 -7.41 -3.78
N ALA A 62 -13.34 -6.93 -2.79
CA ALA A 62 -13.14 -7.65 -1.54
C ALA A 62 -14.46 -7.92 -0.79
N HIS A 63 -15.49 -7.11 -1.00
CA HIS A 63 -16.82 -7.31 -0.42
C HIS A 63 -17.65 -8.40 -1.13
N LEU A 64 -17.24 -8.83 -2.34
CA LEU A 64 -18.01 -9.71 -3.24
C LEU A 64 -17.45 -11.14 -3.32
N GLU A 65 -16.72 -11.58 -2.30
CA GLU A 65 -15.96 -12.84 -2.12
C GLU A 65 -16.47 -14.06 -2.90
N ALA A 66 -17.79 -14.24 -3.00
CA ALA A 66 -18.42 -15.33 -3.75
C ALA A 66 -18.13 -15.33 -5.27
N THR A 67 -17.54 -14.27 -5.83
CA THR A 67 -17.32 -14.10 -7.28
C THR A 67 -15.86 -13.96 -7.69
N THR A 68 -14.94 -13.85 -6.74
CA THR A 68 -13.52 -13.60 -7.02
C THR A 68 -12.74 -14.91 -7.13
N PRO A 69 -11.97 -15.14 -8.21
CA PRO A 69 -11.20 -16.38 -8.38
C PRO A 69 -9.89 -16.43 -7.56
N PHE A 70 -9.60 -15.41 -6.76
CA PHE A 70 -8.35 -15.21 -6.04
C PHE A 70 -8.56 -15.40 -4.53
N SER A 71 -7.54 -15.88 -3.82
CA SER A 71 -7.53 -16.05 -2.36
C SER A 71 -7.01 -14.81 -1.62
N SER A 72 -6.14 -14.02 -2.25
CA SER A 72 -5.63 -12.77 -1.66
C SER A 72 -5.28 -11.73 -2.73
N ILE A 73 -5.25 -10.47 -2.30
CA ILE A 73 -4.84 -9.31 -3.08
C ILE A 73 -3.77 -8.55 -2.27
N THR A 74 -2.58 -8.44 -2.82
CA THR A 74 -1.47 -7.69 -2.20
C THR A 74 -1.25 -6.39 -2.95
N ILE A 75 -1.19 -5.27 -2.23
CA ILE A 75 -1.03 -3.93 -2.77
C ILE A 75 0.31 -3.37 -2.26
N ASN A 76 1.15 -2.94 -3.19
CA ASN A 76 2.43 -2.32 -2.93
C ASN A 76 2.48 -0.92 -3.53
N VAL A 77 2.39 0.09 -2.67
CA VAL A 77 2.52 1.50 -3.07
C VAL A 77 3.94 1.97 -2.72
N PRO A 78 4.73 2.49 -3.67
CA PRO A 78 6.12 2.86 -3.40
C PRO A 78 6.24 4.19 -2.64
N LEU A 79 7.34 4.36 -1.90
CA LEU A 79 7.73 5.66 -1.35
C LEU A 79 8.25 6.58 -2.45
N ASP A 80 9.14 6.09 -3.30
CA ASP A 80 9.66 6.84 -4.44
C ASP A 80 8.69 6.74 -5.63
N LEU A 81 8.17 7.88 -6.09
CA LEU A 81 7.27 7.98 -7.25
C LEU A 81 7.93 7.54 -8.56
N LYS A 82 9.27 7.48 -8.62
CA LYS A 82 10.02 6.95 -9.79
C LYS A 82 9.94 5.43 -9.88
N THR A 83 9.61 4.76 -8.78
CA THR A 83 9.43 3.30 -8.76
C THR A 83 7.96 2.98 -9.05
N SER A 84 7.72 1.93 -9.82
CA SER A 84 6.36 1.45 -10.07
C SER A 84 5.87 0.60 -8.90
N GLY A 85 4.69 0.88 -8.39
CA GLY A 85 3.99 -0.01 -7.47
C GLY A 85 3.33 -1.19 -8.18
N SER A 86 2.67 -2.06 -7.42
CA SER A 86 1.96 -3.20 -7.98
C SER A 86 0.73 -3.61 -7.17
N VAL A 87 -0.16 -4.34 -7.85
CA VAL A 87 -1.18 -5.20 -7.24
C VAL A 87 -0.89 -6.62 -7.67
N THR A 88 -0.87 -7.55 -6.71
CA THR A 88 -0.70 -8.98 -6.95
C THR A 88 -1.99 -9.69 -6.58
N PHE A 89 -2.54 -10.45 -7.53
CA PHE A 89 -3.70 -11.31 -7.31
C PHE A 89 -3.22 -12.76 -7.19
N SER A 90 -3.38 -13.35 -6.02
CA SER A 90 -2.91 -14.71 -5.73
C SER A 90 -4.07 -15.68 -5.63
N HIS A 91 -3.93 -16.87 -6.21
CA HIS A 91 -4.99 -17.89 -6.26
C HIS A 91 -4.90 -18.93 -5.14
N ASN A 92 -3.68 -19.21 -4.66
CA ASN A 92 -3.39 -20.18 -3.62
C ASN A 92 -2.45 -19.54 -2.59
N ALA A 93 -2.82 -18.37 -2.06
CA ALA A 93 -2.15 -17.85 -0.89
C ALA A 93 -2.29 -18.89 0.22
N SER A 94 -1.18 -19.49 0.63
CA SER A 94 -1.21 -20.48 1.69
C SER A 94 -1.79 -19.81 2.94
N SER A 95 -2.80 -20.44 3.53
CA SER A 95 -3.32 -20.10 4.85
C SER A 95 -2.28 -20.27 5.97
N GLU A 96 -1.06 -20.72 5.63
CA GLU A 96 0.11 -20.74 6.49
C GLU A 96 0.73 -19.34 6.72
N SER A 97 0.20 -18.28 6.09
CA SER A 97 0.64 -16.89 6.30
C SER A 97 0.33 -16.31 7.70
N ASP A 98 -0.35 -17.08 8.56
CA ASP A 98 -0.41 -16.82 10.01
C ASP A 98 0.98 -16.88 10.69
N GLN A 99 2.04 -17.31 9.98
CA GLN A 99 3.42 -17.41 10.50
C GLN A 99 4.43 -16.42 9.88
N VAL A 100 4.00 -15.44 9.08
CA VAL A 100 4.90 -14.34 8.68
C VAL A 100 4.89 -13.30 9.80
N ASP A 101 5.91 -13.37 10.67
CA ASP A 101 6.08 -12.61 11.94
C ASP A 101 6.07 -11.06 11.81
N ASP A 102 6.01 -10.51 10.59
CA ASP A 102 6.17 -9.08 10.32
C ASP A 102 4.87 -8.37 9.90
N LYS A 103 3.69 -8.99 10.10
CA LYS A 103 2.40 -8.41 9.72
C LYS A 103 1.44 -8.26 10.89
N ILE A 104 0.82 -7.09 10.96
CA ILE A 104 -0.32 -6.80 11.84
C ILE A 104 -1.59 -7.22 11.11
N TRP A 105 -2.20 -8.32 11.55
CA TRP A 105 -3.42 -8.86 10.96
C TRP A 105 -4.68 -8.36 11.67
N LEU A 106 -5.65 -7.89 10.90
CA LEU A 106 -6.94 -7.41 11.35
C LEU A 106 -8.04 -8.32 10.83
N HIS A 107 -8.65 -9.09 11.74
CA HIS A 107 -9.85 -9.86 11.44
C HIS A 107 -11.05 -8.92 11.39
N THR A 108 -11.79 -8.90 10.29
CA THR A 108 -12.96 -8.02 10.13
C THR A 108 -14.03 -8.70 9.31
N SER A 109 -15.30 -8.48 9.69
CA SER A 109 -16.46 -8.93 8.92
C SER A 109 -16.71 -8.08 7.67
N VAL A 110 -16.05 -6.92 7.56
CA VAL A 110 -16.10 -6.06 6.37
C VAL A 110 -14.67 -5.76 5.94
N LEU A 111 -14.17 -6.58 5.02
CA LEU A 111 -12.81 -6.47 4.50
C LEU A 111 -12.53 -5.09 3.93
N ALA A 112 -11.30 -4.62 4.17
CA ALA A 112 -10.71 -3.44 3.55
C ALA A 112 -11.57 -2.15 3.62
N THR A 113 -12.39 -1.95 4.66
CA THR A 113 -13.20 -0.73 4.79
C THR A 113 -12.96 0.00 6.11
N THR A 114 -13.40 -0.56 7.23
CA THR A 114 -13.29 0.09 8.55
C THR A 114 -12.33 -0.68 9.45
N ILE A 115 -11.41 0.04 10.07
CA ILE A 115 -10.45 -0.48 11.05
C ILE A 115 -10.92 -0.03 12.44
N PRO A 116 -11.18 -0.95 13.39
CA PRO A 116 -11.50 -0.59 14.76
C PRO A 116 -10.25 -0.01 15.44
N LEU A 117 -10.43 1.09 16.16
CA LEU A 117 -9.36 1.80 16.85
C LEU A 117 -9.73 1.98 18.33
N ASP A 118 -8.69 2.11 19.16
CA ASP A 118 -8.79 2.67 20.51
C ASP A 118 -8.48 4.17 20.48
N HIS A 119 -7.43 4.55 19.73
CA HIS A 119 -6.99 5.93 19.65
C HIS A 119 -6.26 6.28 18.36
N ILE A 120 -6.21 7.59 18.08
CA ILE A 120 -5.34 8.19 17.07
C ILE A 120 -4.37 9.11 17.80
N GLY A 121 -3.09 9.01 17.47
CA GLY A 121 -2.03 9.75 18.14
C GLY A 121 -0.93 10.25 17.21
N ILE A 122 -0.04 11.01 17.81
CA ILE A 122 1.16 11.57 17.19
C ILE A 122 2.33 11.41 18.15
N ARG A 123 3.46 10.86 17.66
CA ARG A 123 4.57 10.41 18.49
C ARG A 123 5.93 10.97 18.03
N LYS A 124 6.62 11.67 18.93
CA LYS A 124 8.03 12.08 18.77
C LYS A 124 8.66 12.29 20.15
N GLY A 125 9.30 11.27 20.69
CA GLY A 125 9.84 11.25 22.07
C GLY A 125 8.76 11.15 23.17
N GLY A 126 7.60 11.78 22.97
CA GLY A 126 6.36 11.54 23.72
C GLY A 126 5.18 11.33 22.77
N MET A 127 4.03 10.92 23.30
CA MET A 127 2.83 10.61 22.51
C MET A 127 1.65 11.46 22.99
N ILE A 128 0.94 12.08 22.05
CA ILE A 128 -0.35 12.75 22.28
C ILE A 128 -1.40 11.91 21.57
N THR A 129 -2.46 11.52 22.29
CA THR A 129 -3.51 10.66 21.76
C THR A 129 -4.89 11.30 21.92
N MET A 130 -5.82 10.85 21.09
CA MET A 130 -7.25 11.11 21.19
C MET A 130 -7.99 9.80 20.97
N SER A 131 -8.98 9.51 21.79
CA SER A 131 -9.84 8.34 21.60
C SER A 131 -10.53 8.39 20.23
N ALA A 132 -10.60 7.26 19.56
CA ALA A 132 -11.24 7.10 18.27
C ALA A 132 -11.76 5.68 18.19
N ASN A 133 -13.00 5.48 17.71
CA ASN A 133 -13.59 4.14 17.66
C ASN A 133 -13.20 3.39 16.39
N SER A 134 -12.96 4.12 15.30
CA SER A 134 -12.61 3.52 14.01
C SER A 134 -12.04 4.54 13.03
N VAL A 135 -11.40 4.02 11.98
CA VAL A 135 -10.95 4.76 10.80
C VAL A 135 -11.35 4.02 9.53
N TRP A 136 -11.70 4.77 8.48
CA TRP A 136 -12.02 4.19 7.17
C TRP A 136 -10.75 4.12 6.30
N LEU A 137 -10.32 2.92 5.92
CA LEU A 137 -9.30 2.71 4.89
C LEU A 137 -9.79 3.17 3.51
N SER A 138 -9.05 4.04 2.83
CA SER A 138 -9.51 4.71 1.62
C SER A 138 -8.41 4.67 0.56
N LEU A 139 -8.52 3.80 -0.44
CA LEU A 139 -7.53 3.70 -1.52
C LEU A 139 -7.76 4.72 -2.65
N ASP A 140 -8.89 5.45 -2.60
CA ASP A 140 -9.29 6.51 -3.54
C ASP A 140 -8.56 7.85 -3.30
N THR A 141 -7.91 8.01 -2.15
CA THR A 141 -7.32 9.27 -1.72
C THR A 141 -5.92 9.09 -1.13
N PRO A 142 -4.98 10.01 -1.41
CA PRO A 142 -3.69 10.00 -0.72
C PRO A 142 -3.82 10.35 0.76
N TYR A 143 -4.90 11.03 1.16
CA TYR A 143 -4.88 11.78 2.39
C TYR A 143 -5.20 10.94 3.62
N ILE A 144 -4.35 11.05 4.63
CA ILE A 144 -4.63 10.60 5.99
C ILE A 144 -5.33 11.72 6.72
N SER A 145 -6.57 11.49 7.16
CA SER A 145 -7.31 12.51 7.88
C SER A 145 -7.13 12.38 9.38
N LEU A 146 -6.88 13.50 10.04
CA LEU A 146 -6.53 13.57 11.45
C LEU A 146 -7.54 14.44 12.22
N PRO A 147 -7.80 14.10 13.51
CA PRO A 147 -8.53 14.98 14.41
C PRO A 147 -7.84 16.34 14.56
N ASP A 148 -8.62 17.38 14.85
CA ASP A 148 -8.15 18.77 14.89
C ASP A 148 -6.89 18.96 15.76
N SER A 149 -6.85 18.40 16.98
CA SER A 149 -5.71 18.55 17.89
C SER A 149 -4.45 17.85 17.36
N ILE A 150 -4.59 16.63 16.84
CA ILE A 150 -3.47 15.86 16.27
C ILE A 150 -2.91 16.57 15.04
N PHE A 151 -3.79 17.05 14.15
CA PHE A 151 -3.39 17.79 12.97
C PHE A 151 -2.67 19.10 13.31
N ASN A 152 -3.09 19.82 14.35
CA ASN A 152 -2.44 21.05 14.78
C ASN A 152 -1.00 20.81 15.27
N VAL A 153 -0.78 19.72 16.01
CA VAL A 153 0.58 19.31 16.43
C VAL A 153 1.44 19.00 15.20
N LEU A 154 0.89 18.30 14.20
CA LEU A 154 1.59 18.00 12.96
C LEU A 154 1.97 19.28 12.19
N LEU A 155 1.05 20.24 12.05
CA LEU A 155 1.34 21.52 11.38
C LEU A 155 2.43 22.30 12.11
N GLN A 156 2.39 22.33 13.45
CA GLN A 156 3.43 22.97 14.25
C GLN A 156 4.80 22.31 14.04
N ALA A 157 4.86 20.98 13.99
CA ALA A 157 6.09 20.24 13.71
C ALA A 157 6.60 20.46 12.28
N ALA A 158 5.69 20.56 11.31
CA ALA A 158 6.00 20.79 9.90
C ALA A 158 6.30 22.25 9.56
N ASN A 159 6.08 23.18 10.49
CA ASN A 159 6.24 24.63 10.29
C ASN A 159 5.53 25.13 8.99
N THR A 160 4.34 24.60 8.71
CA THR A 160 3.56 24.90 7.51
C THR A 160 2.11 25.26 7.86
N SER A 161 1.37 25.81 6.90
CA SER A 161 -0.03 26.20 7.06
C SER A 161 -0.84 25.91 5.79
N SER A 162 -2.17 26.05 5.89
CA SER A 162 -3.05 25.91 4.73
C SER A 162 -2.81 26.96 3.65
N GLU A 163 -2.28 28.13 4.01
CA GLU A 163 -1.95 29.20 3.04
C GLU A 163 -0.76 28.83 2.13
N GLN A 164 0.03 27.84 2.55
CA GLN A 164 1.16 27.31 1.80
C GLN A 164 0.83 25.96 1.16
N ASP A 165 -0.45 25.63 1.00
CA ASP A 165 -0.94 24.36 0.45
C ASP A 165 -0.30 23.11 1.11
N PHE A 166 0.08 23.23 2.39
CA PHE A 166 0.77 22.19 3.16
C PHE A 166 2.08 21.70 2.52
N VAL A 167 2.75 22.58 1.78
CA VAL A 167 4.13 22.40 1.31
C VAL A 167 5.08 22.64 2.48
N LEU A 168 6.12 21.81 2.59
CA LEU A 168 7.17 21.93 3.59
C LEU A 168 8.56 21.79 2.94
N ASP A 169 9.58 22.24 3.67
CA ASP A 169 10.98 21.98 3.34
C ASP A 169 11.28 20.48 3.55
N CYS A 170 11.81 19.81 2.54
CA CYS A 170 12.11 18.38 2.59
C CYS A 170 13.11 18.02 3.71
N ASP A 171 13.97 18.95 4.13
CA ASP A 171 14.88 18.76 5.26
C ASP A 171 14.17 18.69 6.63
N THR A 172 12.85 18.94 6.66
CA THR A 172 12.04 18.79 7.88
C THR A 172 11.52 17.37 8.08
N VAL A 173 11.48 16.53 7.04
CA VAL A 173 10.88 15.17 7.09
C VAL A 173 11.41 14.33 8.25
N PRO A 174 12.74 14.22 8.50
CA PRO A 174 13.26 13.39 9.61
C PRO A 174 12.85 13.89 11.01
N ARG A 175 12.45 15.17 11.12
CA ARG A 175 12.02 15.80 12.38
C ARG A 175 10.53 15.64 12.64
N LEU A 176 9.75 15.27 11.63
CA LEU A 176 8.31 15.08 11.79
C LEU A 176 8.01 13.88 12.71
N PRO A 177 6.84 13.88 13.38
CA PRO A 177 6.40 12.83 14.28
C PRO A 177 5.79 11.64 13.53
N ASP A 178 5.74 10.46 14.15
CA ASP A 178 4.94 9.37 13.62
C ASP A 178 3.44 9.65 13.84
N LEU A 179 2.59 9.26 12.90
CA LEU A 179 1.15 9.16 13.13
C LEU A 179 0.85 7.74 13.61
N VAL A 180 0.10 7.61 14.70
CA VAL A 180 -0.14 6.33 15.35
C VAL A 180 -1.63 6.06 15.39
N PHE A 181 -2.04 4.89 14.94
CA PHE A 181 -3.41 4.41 15.00
C PHE A 181 -3.42 3.16 15.89
N GLY A 182 -3.77 3.34 17.16
CA GLY A 182 -3.87 2.25 18.12
C GLY A 182 -5.09 1.40 17.82
N LEU A 183 -4.88 0.11 17.59
CA LEU A 183 -5.92 -0.82 17.17
C LEU A 183 -6.69 -1.31 18.39
N ASP A 184 -8.02 -1.35 18.26
CA ASP A 184 -8.89 -2.00 19.25
C ASP A 184 -9.03 -3.47 18.86
N ILE A 185 -8.06 -4.28 19.29
CA ILE A 185 -8.07 -5.72 19.08
C ILE A 185 -8.16 -6.41 20.43
N ASP A 186 -9.15 -7.30 20.56
CA ASP A 186 -9.37 -8.14 21.74
C ASP A 186 -8.25 -9.19 21.85
N HIS A 187 -7.07 -8.76 22.31
CA HIS A 187 -5.93 -9.64 22.55
C HIS A 187 -5.66 -9.69 24.04
N SER A 188 -6.33 -10.62 24.74
CA SER A 188 -6.25 -10.75 26.19
C SER A 188 -4.88 -11.22 26.72
N TRP A 189 -3.80 -11.19 25.93
CA TRP A 189 -2.49 -11.73 26.31
C TRP A 189 -1.25 -10.97 25.79
N THR A 190 -1.39 -9.90 24.98
CA THR A 190 -0.24 -9.08 24.55
C THR A 190 -0.21 -7.74 25.30
N LEU A 191 0.92 -7.43 25.94
CA LEU A 191 1.13 -6.18 26.68
C LEU A 191 1.50 -4.99 25.78
N ALA A 192 1.77 -5.25 24.50
CA ALA A 192 1.91 -4.23 23.47
C ALA A 192 0.59 -4.20 22.70
N GLY A 193 -0.13 -3.07 22.76
CA GLY A 193 -1.26 -2.85 21.87
C GLY A 193 -0.74 -2.76 20.44
N ASP A 194 -1.41 -3.43 19.51
CA ASP A 194 -1.03 -3.35 18.10
C ASP A 194 -1.32 -1.94 17.58
N GLU A 195 -0.36 -1.36 16.88
CA GLU A 195 -0.44 0.00 16.36
C GLU A 195 -0.13 -0.01 14.87
N VAL A 196 -0.98 0.62 14.07
CA VAL A 196 -0.58 1.02 12.72
C VAL A 196 0.17 2.34 12.83
N VAL A 197 1.50 2.28 12.69
CA VAL A 197 2.37 3.44 12.66
C VAL A 197 2.54 3.90 11.21
N VAL A 198 2.33 5.20 10.95
CA VAL A 198 2.62 5.84 9.67
C VAL A 198 3.74 6.85 9.87
N ARG A 199 4.89 6.56 9.27
CA ARG A 199 6.13 7.33 9.37
C ARG A 199 6.12 8.55 8.43
N PRO A 200 6.94 9.58 8.70
CA PRO A 200 7.04 10.78 7.86
C PRO A 200 7.22 10.51 6.37
N GLU A 201 8.02 9.52 5.99
CA GLU A 201 8.29 9.19 4.60
C GLU A 201 7.03 8.70 3.85
N GLN A 202 6.06 8.17 4.60
CA GLN A 202 4.80 7.67 4.05
C GLN A 202 3.78 8.81 3.85
N TYR A 203 3.64 9.70 4.84
CA TYR A 203 2.67 10.79 4.76
C TYR A 203 3.26 12.12 4.22
N VAL A 204 4.54 12.15 3.83
CA VAL A 204 5.13 13.23 3.03
C VAL A 204 5.51 12.69 1.65
N MET A 205 5.24 13.47 0.61
CA MET A 205 5.54 13.10 -0.76
C MET A 205 6.34 14.19 -1.44
N GLU A 206 7.50 13.84 -1.98
CA GLU A 206 8.28 14.71 -2.85
C GLU A 206 7.66 14.70 -4.26
N THR A 207 7.32 15.88 -4.75
CA THR A 207 6.79 16.09 -6.10
C THR A 207 7.93 16.13 -7.12
N GLU A 208 7.63 15.97 -8.41
CA GLU A 208 8.62 16.09 -9.48
C GLU A 208 9.35 17.45 -9.50
N ALA A 209 8.71 18.48 -8.94
CA ALA A 209 9.29 19.82 -8.78
C ALA A 209 10.25 19.93 -7.57
N GLY A 210 10.54 18.84 -6.87
CA GLY A 210 11.40 18.80 -5.68
C GLY A 210 10.77 19.42 -4.43
N LYS A 211 9.44 19.57 -4.41
CA LYS A 211 8.71 20.10 -3.24
C LYS A 211 8.13 18.95 -2.43
N CYS A 212 8.27 19.00 -1.11
CA CYS A 212 7.63 18.05 -0.19
C CYS A 212 6.23 18.53 0.20
N VAL A 213 5.24 17.67 0.00
CA VAL A 213 3.83 17.94 0.29
C VAL A 213 3.34 17.01 1.38
N LEU A 214 2.65 17.56 2.37
CA LEU A 214 2.01 16.78 3.42
C LEU A 214 0.76 16.08 2.86
N LEU A 215 0.67 14.77 3.03
CA LEU A 215 -0.49 13.93 2.71
C LEU A 215 -1.40 13.71 3.93
N ALA A 216 -1.36 14.62 4.90
CA ALA A 216 -2.29 14.63 6.03
C ALA A 216 -3.26 15.81 5.92
N ARG A 217 -4.53 15.62 6.31
CA ARG A 217 -5.57 16.65 6.26
C ARG A 217 -6.39 16.70 7.55
N ARG A 218 -6.86 17.89 7.92
CA ARG A 218 -7.87 18.03 8.98
C ARG A 218 -9.20 17.48 8.50
N ARG A 219 -9.90 16.71 9.34
CA ARG A 219 -11.29 16.32 9.08
C ARG A 219 -12.10 16.21 10.36
N ARG A 220 -13.33 16.72 10.31
CA ARG A 220 -14.34 16.55 11.36
C ARG A 220 -15.16 15.29 11.05
N GLY A 221 -15.35 14.43 12.06
CA GLY A 221 -16.11 13.18 11.94
C GLY A 221 -15.21 11.96 11.75
N LEU A 222 -15.73 10.94 11.05
CA LEU A 222 -15.00 9.69 10.82
C LEU A 222 -13.74 9.95 9.99
N GLN A 223 -12.61 9.48 10.52
CA GLN A 223 -11.31 9.65 9.89
C GLN A 223 -11.11 8.66 8.75
N ARG A 224 -10.21 9.03 7.83
CA ARG A 224 -9.80 8.23 6.69
C ARG A 224 -8.31 7.96 6.73
N LEU A 225 -7.95 6.74 6.44
CA LEU A 225 -6.59 6.29 6.25
C LEU A 225 -6.37 6.11 4.74
N GLY A 226 -5.88 7.17 4.10
CA GLY A 226 -5.60 7.19 2.66
C GLY A 226 -4.50 6.18 2.26
N TRP A 227 -4.30 5.98 0.96
CA TRP A 227 -3.25 5.08 0.46
C TRP A 227 -1.84 5.50 0.90
N ALA A 228 -1.63 6.76 1.32
CA ALA A 228 -0.35 7.18 1.91
C ALA A 228 0.05 6.32 3.11
N ALA A 229 -0.91 5.81 3.88
CA ALA A 229 -0.63 4.95 5.02
C ALA A 229 -0.05 3.59 4.62
N ILE A 230 -0.24 3.11 3.39
CA ILE A 230 0.31 1.83 2.92
C ILE A 230 1.54 2.01 2.03
N ARG A 231 2.03 3.25 1.84
CA ARG A 231 3.25 3.48 1.08
C ARG A 231 4.46 2.84 1.76
N GLY A 232 5.35 2.27 0.98
CA GLY A 232 6.61 1.70 1.44
C GLY A 232 6.49 0.42 2.24
N ARG A 233 5.30 -0.18 2.28
CA ARG A 233 5.04 -1.42 2.98
C ARG A 233 3.99 -2.25 2.26
N GLU A 234 4.01 -3.54 2.50
CA GLU A 234 3.00 -4.45 1.93
C GLU A 234 1.64 -4.28 2.65
N PHE A 235 0.57 -4.14 1.88
CA PHE A 235 -0.81 -4.23 2.38
C PHE A 235 -1.51 -5.42 1.73
N VAL A 236 -2.09 -6.29 2.54
CA VAL A 236 -2.70 -7.55 2.08
C VAL A 236 -4.18 -7.58 2.43
N ILE A 237 -5.01 -7.95 1.46
CA ILE A 237 -6.41 -8.33 1.65
C ILE A 237 -6.47 -9.85 1.47
N ASP A 238 -6.65 -10.59 2.56
CA ASP A 238 -6.80 -12.05 2.56
C ASP A 238 -8.29 -12.40 2.53
N LEU A 239 -8.78 -12.71 1.33
CA LEU A 239 -10.18 -13.03 1.06
C LEU A 239 -10.53 -14.40 1.65
N ALA A 240 -9.60 -15.36 1.60
CA ALA A 240 -9.81 -16.69 2.15
C ALA A 240 -9.85 -16.68 3.69
N GLY A 241 -8.96 -15.89 4.30
CA GLY A 241 -8.82 -15.76 5.75
C GLY A 241 -9.71 -14.70 6.40
N GLN A 242 -10.48 -13.92 5.63
CA GLN A 242 -11.35 -12.85 6.14
C GLN A 242 -10.60 -11.82 6.99
N LYS A 243 -9.39 -11.46 6.56
CA LYS A 243 -8.52 -10.54 7.28
C LYS A 243 -7.77 -9.61 6.33
N MET A 244 -7.23 -8.53 6.88
CA MET A 244 -6.30 -7.65 6.16
C MET A 244 -5.04 -7.42 6.99
N GLY A 245 -3.91 -7.20 6.32
CA GLY A 245 -2.60 -7.13 6.96
C GLY A 245 -1.81 -5.91 6.55
N PHE A 246 -1.14 -5.28 7.52
CA PHE A 246 -0.09 -4.28 7.28
C PHE A 246 1.26 -4.88 7.64
N GLU A 247 2.24 -4.78 6.77
CA GLU A 247 3.64 -5.01 7.16
C GLU A 247 4.09 -3.96 8.20
N SER A 248 4.75 -4.42 9.26
CA SER A 248 5.14 -3.65 10.46
C SER A 248 6.39 -2.78 10.26
#